data_AF-A0A2N1JL82-F1
#
_entry.id   AF-A0A2N1JL82-F1
#
_cell.length_a   1.000
_cell.length_b   1.000
_cell.length_c   1.000
_cell.angle_alpha   90.00
_cell.angle_beta   90.00
_cell.angle_gamma   90.00
#
_symmetry.space_group_name_H-M   'P 1'
#
loop_
_entity.id
_entity.type
_entity.pdbx_description
1 polymer ?
#
loop_
_entity_poly.entity_id
_entity_poly.type
_entity_poly.pdbx_seq_one_letter_code
_entity_poly.pdbx_strand_id
1 'polypeptide(L)' 'MSEQNAEDLDGLDEALIERLRDGTATRADEIAKLQHLRRLALERDDADRIEELDMRLSVLRVGE' A
#
# COMPACT_ATOMS: atom_id res chain seq x y z
N MET A 1 -4.32 6.30 21.57
CA MET A 1 -4.39 7.19 20.40
C MET A 1 -3.57 6.49 19.34
N SER A 2 -4.21 5.70 18.47
CA SER A 2 -3.47 4.95 17.46
C SER A 2 -2.81 5.95 16.52
N GLU A 3 -1.48 5.95 16.47
CA GLU A 3 -0.71 6.55 15.38
C GLU A 3 -1.15 5.84 14.09
N GLN A 4 -2.17 6.40 13.44
CA GLN A 4 -2.37 6.17 12.02
C GLN A 4 -1.10 6.72 11.38
N ASN A 5 -0.17 5.83 11.02
CA ASN A 5 0.75 6.10 9.93
C ASN A 5 -0.14 6.59 8.80
N ALA A 6 -0.14 7.90 8.54
CA ALA A 6 -0.86 8.47 7.42
C ALA A 6 -0.13 7.97 6.18
N GLU A 7 -0.45 6.76 5.75
CA GLU A 7 0.01 6.22 4.48
C GLU A 7 -0.42 7.23 3.43
N ASP A 8 0.55 7.67 2.64
CA ASP A 8 0.34 8.66 1.60
C ASP A 8 -0.39 7.93 0.46
N LEU A 9 -1.73 8.03 0.49
CA LEU A 9 -2.64 7.46 -0.50
C LEU A 9 -2.98 8.50 -1.60
N ASP A 10 -2.33 9.67 -1.57
CA ASP A 10 -2.54 10.74 -2.54
C ASP A 10 -2.10 10.25 -3.93
N GLY A 11 -3.04 10.20 -4.86
CA GLY A 11 -2.82 9.63 -6.20
C GLY A 11 -3.31 8.20 -6.40
N LEU A 12 -3.92 7.58 -5.39
CA LEU A 12 -4.81 6.43 -5.59
C LEU A 12 -6.20 6.89 -6.06
N ASP A 13 -6.90 5.99 -6.76
CA ASP A 13 -8.30 6.18 -7.15
C ASP A 13 -9.19 6.40 -5.91
N GLU A 14 -10.13 7.35 -5.98
CA GLU A 14 -10.98 7.71 -4.84
C GLU A 14 -11.82 6.52 -4.36
N ALA A 15 -12.38 5.73 -5.27
CA ALA A 15 -13.15 4.54 -4.92
C ALA A 15 -12.26 3.45 -4.30
N LEU A 16 -11.00 3.34 -4.71
CA LEU A 16 -10.02 2.46 -4.05
C LEU A 16 -9.72 2.94 -2.61
N ILE A 17 -9.51 4.24 -2.41
CA ILE A 17 -9.29 4.82 -1.09
C ILE A 17 -10.50 4.56 -0.17
N GLU A 18 -11.72 4.73 -0.68
CA GLU A 18 -12.95 4.42 0.05
C GLU A 18 -13.03 2.94 0.44
N ARG A 19 -12.76 2.01 -0.50
CA ARG A 19 -12.76 0.57 -0.20
C ARG A 19 -11.74 0.19 0.88
N LEU A 20 -10.54 0.77 0.84
CA LEU A 20 -9.51 0.58 1.86
C LEU A 20 -9.93 1.12 3.23
N ARG A 21 -10.64 2.25 3.27
CA ARG A 21 -11.13 2.86 4.51
C ARG A 21 -12.31 2.11 5.12
N ASP A 22 -13.24 1.66 4.29
CA ASP A 22 -14.43 0.92 4.71
C ASP A 22 -14.16 -0.56 5.01
N GLY A 23 -12.91 -1.02 4.80
CA GLY A 23 -12.50 -2.41 5.03
C GLY A 23 -13.10 -3.40 4.03
N THR A 24 -13.60 -2.89 2.89
CA THR A 24 -14.15 -3.70 1.78
C THR A 24 -13.11 -3.98 0.70
N ALA A 25 -11.87 -3.56 0.93
CA ALA A 25 -10.76 -3.78 0.01
C ALA A 25 -10.54 -5.27 -0.26
N THR A 26 -10.41 -5.57 -1.55
CA THR A 26 -10.00 -6.88 -2.04
C THR A 26 -8.48 -7.05 -1.94
N ARG A 27 -8.00 -8.27 -2.12
CA ARG A 27 -6.55 -8.54 -2.28
C ARG A 27 -5.92 -7.70 -3.40
N ALA A 28 -6.66 -7.47 -4.49
CA ALA A 28 -6.19 -6.64 -5.60
C ALA A 28 -6.06 -5.16 -5.20
N ASP A 29 -7.00 -4.65 -4.39
CA ASP A 29 -6.97 -3.30 -3.85
C ASP A 29 -5.75 -3.09 -2.93
N GLU A 30 -5.47 -4.06 -2.05
CA GLU A 30 -4.28 -4.03 -1.18
C GLU A 30 -2.97 -4.09 -1.98
N ILE A 31 -2.91 -4.89 -3.05
CA ILE A 31 -1.75 -4.92 -3.96
C ILE A 31 -1.58 -3.57 -4.64
N ALA A 32 -2.66 -2.95 -5.14
CA ALA A 32 -2.60 -1.64 -5.79
C ALA A 32 -2.08 -0.55 -4.82
N LYS A 33 -2.58 -0.55 -3.57
CA LYS A 33 -2.08 0.32 -2.50
C LYS A 33 -0.58 0.13 -2.28
N LEU A 34 -0.11 -1.10 -2.08
CA LEU A 34 1.30 -1.38 -1.81
C LEU A 34 2.20 -1.00 -2.99
N GLN A 35 1.76 -1.20 -4.23
CA GLN A 35 2.49 -0.75 -5.43
C GLN A 35 2.61 0.77 -5.50
N HIS A 36 1.56 1.49 -5.12
CA HIS A 36 1.59 2.95 -5.06
C HIS A 36 2.56 3.44 -3.98
N LEU A 37 2.47 2.91 -2.77
CA LEU A 37 3.38 3.26 -1.67
C LEU A 37 4.85 2.95 -2.04
N ARG A 38 5.09 1.87 -2.78
CA ARG A 38 6.43 1.51 -3.25
C ARG A 38 6.98 2.53 -4.23
N ARG A 39 6.13 3.08 -5.10
CA ARG A 39 6.53 4.17 -6.01
C ARG A 39 6.90 5.43 -5.24
N LEU A 40 6.10 5.82 -4.25
CA LEU A 40 6.42 6.98 -3.41
C LEU A 40 7.72 6.78 -2.61
N ALA A 41 7.96 5.57 -2.11
CA ALA A 41 9.21 5.24 -1.43
C ALA A 41 10.42 5.33 -2.37
N LEU A 42 10.27 4.88 -3.63
CA LEU A 42 11.29 5.07 -4.68
C LEU A 42 11.56 6.54 -5.00
N GLU A 43 10.52 7.36 -5.10
CA GLU A 43 10.66 8.81 -5.34
C GLU A 43 11.37 9.53 -4.18
N ARG A 44 11.29 8.97 -2.97
CA ARG A 44 11.93 9.47 -1.74
C ARG A 44 13.29 8.82 -1.45
N ASP A 45 13.76 7.90 -2.29
CA ASP A 45 14.98 7.10 -2.07
C ASP A 45 14.99 6.33 -0.72
N ASP A 46 13.80 5.92 -0.26
CA ASP A 46 13.62 5.23 1.03
C ASP A 46 13.78 3.72 0.85
N ALA A 47 15.03 3.26 0.85
CA ALA A 47 15.40 1.87 0.60
C ALA A 47 14.79 0.88 1.61
N ASP A 48 14.78 1.22 2.90
CA ASP A 48 14.20 0.40 3.96
C ASP A 48 12.68 0.22 3.73
N ARG A 49 12.00 1.32 3.36
CA ARG A 49 10.55 1.27 3.08
C ARG A 49 10.24 0.46 1.82
N ILE A 50 11.09 0.53 0.79
CA ILE A 50 10.93 -0.27 -0.43
C ILE A 50 11.04 -1.76 -0.10
N GLU A 51 12.03 -2.16 0.70
CA GLU A 51 12.22 -3.56 1.09
C GLU A 51 11.02 -4.10 1.89
N GLU A 52 10.49 -3.32 2.84
CA GLU A 52 9.28 -3.68 3.59
C GLU A 52 8.08 -3.92 2.66
N LEU A 53 7.87 -3.01 1.70
CA LEU A 53 6.76 -3.07 0.76
C LEU A 53 6.91 -4.25 -0.22
N ASP A 54 8.12 -4.54 -0.68
CA ASP A 54 8.41 -5.69 -1.54
C ASP A 54 8.19 -7.03 -0.83
N MET A 55 8.50 -7.11 0.46
CA MET A 55 8.20 -8.28 1.28
C MET A 55 6.69 -8.49 1.43
N ARG A 56 5.93 -7.42 1.74
CA ARG A 56 4.46 -7.47 1.85
C ARG A 56 3.80 -7.88 0.53
N LEU A 57 4.26 -7.31 -0.59
CA LEU A 57 3.81 -7.69 -1.93
C LEU A 57 4.10 -9.16 -2.25
N SER A 58 5.24 -9.68 -1.81
CA SER A 58 5.61 -11.08 -2.01
C SER A 58 4.68 -12.02 -1.24
N VAL A 59 4.40 -11.74 0.03
CA VAL A 59 3.45 -12.51 0.85
C VAL A 59 2.05 -12.52 0.22
N LEU A 60 1.59 -11.35 -0.22
CA LEU A 60 0.29 -11.20 -0.89
C LEU A 60 0.25 -11.79 -2.29
N ARG A 61 1.36 -12.21 -2.89
CA ARG A 61 1.36 -12.91 -4.19
C ARG A 61 1.47 -14.42 -4.04
N VAL A 62 2.20 -14.90 -3.03
CA VAL A 62 2.46 -16.34 -2.82
C VAL A 62 1.29 -17.07 -2.13
N GLY A 63 0.41 -16.37 -1.42
CA GLY A 63 -0.80 -16.97 -0.81
C GLY A 63 -1.91 -17.37 -1.80
N GLU A 64 -1.57 -17.89 -2.98
CA GLU A 64 -2.51 -18.57 -3.91
C GLU A 64 -2.84 -20.00 -3.45
#